data_AF-A0A2E5P4C1-F1
#
_entry.id   AF-A0A2E5P4C1-F1
#
_cell.length_a   1.000
_cell.length_b   1.000
_cell.length_c   1.000
_cell.angle_alpha   90.00
_cell.angle_beta   90.00
_cell.angle_gamma   90.00
#
_symmetry.space_group_name_H-M   'P 1'
#
loop_
_entity.id
_entity.type
_entity.pdbx_description
1 polymer ?
#
loop_
_entity_poly.entity_id
_entity_poly.type
_entity_poly.pdbx_seq_one_letter_code
_entity_poly.pdbx_strand_id
1 'polypeptide(L)'
;MVVTTSWYLTLAAILFSMGAVGLLTRRNPLIMFMCVELMLNAVNLTFVSLGTDLGDLSGQLAVFFVLVVAAAEVVVGLAIIVAITRRRQGATADDLSVLGG
;
A
#
# COMPACT_ATOMS: atom_id res chain seq x y z
N MET A 1 6.89 -9.99 28.97
CA MET A 1 6.77 -8.79 28.09
C MET A 1 5.31 -8.63 27.75
N VAL A 2 4.68 -7.51 28.14
CA VAL A 2 3.30 -7.21 27.72
C VAL A 2 3.39 -6.48 26.39
N VAL A 3 2.75 -7.01 25.35
CA VAL A 3 2.70 -6.35 24.04
C VAL A 3 1.67 -5.25 24.14
N THR A 4 2.13 -3.99 24.11
CA THR A 4 1.27 -2.80 24.14
C THR A 4 1.00 -2.27 22.73
N THR A 5 -0.06 -1.48 22.59
CA THR A 5 -0.46 -0.79 21.34
C THR A 5 0.71 -0.08 20.66
N SER A 6 1.63 0.51 21.43
CA SER A 6 2.83 1.18 20.92
C SER A 6 3.73 0.29 20.05
N TRP A 7 3.80 -1.02 20.32
CA TRP A 7 4.58 -1.95 19.49
C TRP A 7 3.98 -2.10 18.09
N TYR A 8 2.66 -2.21 18.00
CA TYR A 8 1.95 -2.31 16.73
C TYR A 8 2.03 -1.00 15.94
N LEU A 9 1.94 0.15 16.61
CA LEU A 9 2.10 1.46 15.97
C LEU A 9 3.53 1.68 15.46
N THR A 10 4.54 1.23 16.22
CA THR A 10 5.95 1.28 15.79
C THR A 10 6.17 0.40 14.56
N LEU A 11 5.60 -0.82 14.57
CA LEU A 11 5.66 -1.72 13.43
C LEU A 11 4.96 -1.11 12.20
N ALA A 12 3.77 -0.52 12.38
CA ALA A 12 3.05 0.16 11.30
C ALA A 12 3.89 1.31 10.72
N ALA A 13 4.50 2.15 11.55
CA ALA A 13 5.37 3.23 11.10
C ALA A 13 6.58 2.72 10.29
N ILE A 14 7.20 1.62 10.73
CA ILE A 14 8.31 0.98 10.00
C ILE A 14 7.84 0.44 8.65
N LEU A 15 6.74 -0.32 8.61
CA LEU A 15 6.18 -0.88 7.38
C LEU A 15 5.78 0.21 6.38
N PHE A 16 5.11 1.26 6.85
CA PHE A 16 4.72 2.40 6.02
C PHE A 16 5.95 3.11 5.45
N SER A 17 6.97 3.36 6.28
CA SER A 17 8.20 4.01 5.84
C SER A 17 8.97 3.16 4.82
N MET A 18 9.04 1.84 5.01
CA MET A 18 9.64 0.93 4.02
C MET A 18 8.87 0.93 2.70
N GLY A 19 7.53 0.92 2.76
CA GLY A 19 6.68 1.06 1.59
C GLY A 19 6.92 2.39 0.88
N ALA A 20 6.96 3.51 1.60
CA ALA A 20 7.20 4.84 1.04
C ALA A 20 8.59 4.95 0.39
N VAL A 21 9.65 4.47 1.07
CA VAL A 21 11.00 4.43 0.49
C VAL A 21 11.03 3.54 -0.75
N GLY A 22 10.39 2.38 -0.71
CA GLY A 22 10.27 1.48 -1.85
C GLY A 22 9.55 2.13 -3.04
N LEU A 23 8.43 2.80 -2.80
CA LEU A 23 7.66 3.51 -3.82
C LEU A 23 8.50 4.58 -4.53
N LEU A 24 9.29 5.34 -3.78
CA LEU A 24 10.11 6.44 -4.32
C LEU A 24 11.41 5.98 -5.00
N THR A 25 11.93 4.79 -4.65
CA THR A 25 13.24 4.32 -5.13
C THR A 25 13.14 3.30 -6.27
N ARG A 26 12.02 2.59 -6.39
CA ARG A 26 11.86 1.53 -7.38
C ARG A 26 11.39 2.12 -8.69
N ARG A 27 11.96 1.68 -9.82
CA ARG A 27 11.53 2.08 -11.17
C ARG A 27 10.54 1.12 -11.84
N ASN A 28 10.42 -0.09 -11.31
CA ASN A 28 9.51 -1.10 -11.83
C ASN A 28 8.09 -0.79 -11.31
N PRO A 29 7.11 -0.50 -12.19
CA PRO A 29 5.75 -0.17 -11.79
C PRO A 29 5.07 -1.24 -10.92
N LEU A 30 5.36 -2.53 -11.17
CA LEU A 30 4.82 -3.61 -10.36
C LEU A 30 5.35 -3.56 -8.92
N ILE A 31 6.64 -3.25 -8.74
CA ILE A 31 7.24 -3.14 -7.40
C ILE A 31 6.72 -1.89 -6.69
N MET A 32 6.60 -0.76 -7.40
CA MET A 32 5.96 0.45 -6.86
C MET A 32 4.54 0.14 -6.35
N PHE A 33 3.76 -0.60 -7.13
CA PHE A 33 2.40 -1.02 -6.76
C PHE A 33 2.39 -1.87 -5.48
N MET A 34 3.27 -2.88 -5.38
CA MET A 34 3.43 -3.68 -4.16
C MET A 34 3.85 -2.84 -2.94
N CYS A 35 4.61 -1.75 -3.14
CA CYS A 35 4.95 -0.83 -2.06
C CYS A 35 3.74 -0.04 -1.56
N VAL A 36 2.83 0.38 -2.45
CA VAL A 36 1.55 1.02 -2.05
C VAL A 36 0.71 0.05 -1.20
N GLU A 37 0.60 -1.21 -1.62
CA GLU A 37 -0.12 -2.25 -0.86
C GLU A 37 0.46 -2.45 0.54
N LEU A 38 1.79 -2.41 0.67
CA LEU A 38 2.46 -2.48 1.97
C LEU A 38 2.12 -1.28 2.85
N MET A 39 2.07 -0.07 2.27
CA MET A 39 1.67 1.15 2.99
C MET A 39 0.21 1.06 3.47
N LEU A 40 -0.71 0.58 2.62
CA LEU A 40 -2.12 0.38 3.00
C LEU A 40 -2.28 -0.66 4.11
N ASN A 41 -1.47 -1.72 4.11
CA ASN A 41 -1.45 -2.71 5.20
C ASN A 41 -0.94 -2.11 6.51
N ALA A 42 0.05 -1.22 6.47
CA ALA A 42 0.53 -0.50 7.65
C ALA A 42 -0.55 0.44 8.23
N VAL A 43 -1.32 1.10 7.37
CA VAL A 43 -2.47 1.91 7.78
C VAL A 43 -3.55 1.04 8.43
N ASN A 44 -3.85 -0.14 7.88
CA ASN A 44 -4.78 -1.11 8.49
C ASN A 44 -4.33 -1.56 9.88
N LEU A 45 -3.03 -1.82 10.05
CA LEU A 45 -2.47 -2.17 11.35
C LEU A 45 -2.66 -1.03 12.37
N THR A 46 -2.53 0.22 11.93
CA THR A 46 -2.79 1.40 12.77
C THR A 46 -4.26 1.47 13.20
N PHE A 47 -5.20 1.30 12.25
CA PHE A 47 -6.64 1.35 12.54
C PHE A 47 -7.10 0.24 13.49
N VAL A 48 -6.68 -1.01 13.28
CA VAL A 48 -7.08 -2.10 14.18
C VAL A 48 -6.45 -1.95 15.57
N SER A 49 -5.22 -1.45 15.66
CA SER A 49 -4.53 -1.26 16.94
C SER A 49 -5.20 -0.15 17.76
N LEU A 50 -5.46 1.00 17.14
CA LEU A 50 -6.13 2.13 17.82
C LEU A 50 -7.60 1.83 18.11
N GLY A 51 -8.33 1.19 17.19
CA GLY A 51 -9.71 0.78 17.43
C GLY A 51 -9.82 -0.20 18.60
N THR A 52 -8.86 -1.11 18.76
CA THR A 52 -8.83 -2.03 19.91
C THR A 52 -8.46 -1.31 21.21
N ASP A 53 -7.49 -0.41 21.18
CA ASP A 53 -7.03 0.37 22.36
C ASP A 53 -8.11 1.34 22.88
N LEU A 54 -8.85 1.96 21.96
CA LEU A 54 -9.93 2.91 22.27
C LEU A 54 -11.29 2.23 22.49
N GLY A 55 -11.40 0.92 22.21
CA GLY A 55 -12.66 0.19 22.28
C GLY A 55 -13.69 0.61 21.22
N ASP A 56 -13.23 1.13 20.08
CA ASP A 56 -14.06 1.64 18.99
C ASP A 56 -14.05 0.69 17.78
N LEU A 57 -15.23 0.14 17.47
CA LEU A 57 -15.44 -0.76 16.32
C LEU A 57 -15.17 -0.08 14.97
N SER A 58 -15.20 1.25 14.92
CA SER A 58 -14.96 2.01 13.70
C SER A 58 -13.57 1.75 13.10
N GLY A 59 -12.57 1.43 13.94
CA GLY A 59 -11.23 1.06 13.48
C GLY A 59 -11.24 -0.23 12.65
N GLN A 60 -11.94 -1.26 13.09
CA GLN A 60 -12.07 -2.52 12.34
C GLN A 60 -12.93 -2.32 11.08
N LEU A 61 -13.98 -1.50 11.13
CA LEU A 61 -14.78 -1.16 9.94
C LEU A 61 -13.93 -0.45 8.87
N ALA A 62 -13.09 0.50 9.27
CA ALA A 62 -12.16 1.17 8.35
C ALA A 62 -11.23 0.16 7.65
N VAL A 63 -10.69 -0.82 8.38
CA VAL A 63 -9.86 -1.89 7.79
C VAL A 63 -10.61 -2.65 6.71
N PHE A 64 -11.87 -3.02 6.93
CA PHE A 64 -12.68 -3.70 5.92
C PHE A 64 -12.85 -2.85 4.65
N PHE A 65 -13.11 -1.55 4.79
CA PHE A 65 -13.21 -0.65 3.64
C PHE A 65 -11.88 -0.56 2.88
N VAL A 66 -10.76 -0.41 3.59
CA VAL A 66 -9.43 -0.35 2.96
C VAL A 66 -9.13 -1.65 2.21
N LEU A 67 -9.45 -2.82 2.77
CA LEU A 67 -9.24 -4.11 2.09
C LEU A 67 -10.06 -4.22 0.81
N VAL A 68 -11.31 -3.74 0.79
CA VAL A 68 -12.15 -3.73 -0.41
C VAL A 68 -11.61 -2.77 -1.46
N VAL A 69 -11.20 -1.57 -1.05
CA VAL A 69 -10.60 -0.58 -1.96
C VAL A 69 -9.28 -1.09 -2.53
N ALA A 70 -8.41 -1.68 -1.70
CA ALA A 70 -7.16 -2.30 -2.14
C ALA A 70 -7.42 -3.43 -3.14
N ALA A 71 -8.40 -4.30 -2.89
CA ALA A 71 -8.77 -5.34 -3.84
C ALA A 71 -9.22 -4.78 -5.21
N ALA A 72 -10.04 -3.72 -5.20
CA ALA A 72 -10.46 -3.05 -6.42
C ALA A 72 -9.28 -2.36 -7.14
N GLU A 73 -8.39 -1.72 -6.39
CA GLU A 73 -7.18 -1.07 -6.90
C GLU A 73 -6.24 -2.08 -7.54
N VAL A 74 -5.96 -3.22 -6.90
CA VAL A 74 -5.09 -4.30 -7.43
C VAL A 74 -5.59 -4.83 -8.76
N VAL A 75 -6.91 -5.04 -8.89
CA VAL A 75 -7.50 -5.53 -10.15
C VAL A 75 -7.27 -4.53 -11.28
N VAL A 76 -7.53 -3.24 -11.04
CA VAL A 76 -7.37 -2.19 -12.05
C VAL A 76 -5.90 -1.91 -12.34
N GLY A 77 -5.08 -1.76 -11.30
CA GLY A 77 -3.64 -1.48 -11.38
C GLY A 77 -2.89 -2.57 -12.13
N LEU A 78 -3.11 -3.84 -11.78
CA LEU A 78 -2.48 -4.96 -12.50
C LEU A 78 -2.97 -5.06 -13.94
N ALA A 79 -4.26 -4.83 -14.20
CA ALA A 79 -4.77 -4.83 -15.57
C ALA A 79 -4.05 -3.78 -16.45
N ILE A 80 -3.82 -2.58 -15.91
CA ILE A 80 -3.06 -1.51 -16.57
C ILE A 80 -1.60 -1.92 -16.77
N ILE A 81 -0.92 -2.39 -15.72
CA ILE A 81 0.49 -2.80 -15.77
C ILE A 81 0.70 -3.92 -16.81
N VAL A 82 -0.17 -4.92 -16.84
CA VAL A 82 -0.13 -6.02 -17.81
C VAL A 82 -0.38 -5.50 -19.23
N ALA A 83 -1.37 -4.62 -19.42
CA ALA A 83 -1.66 -4.03 -20.73
C ALA A 83 -0.47 -3.23 -21.29
N ILE A 84 0.23 -2.48 -20.44
CA ILE A 84 1.46 -1.74 -20.78
C ILE A 84 2.60 -2.70 -21.10
N THR A 85 2.88 -3.66 -20.21
CA THR A 85 4.00 -4.60 -20.34
C THR A 85 3.85 -5.48 -21.58
N ARG A 86 2.61 -5.79 -21.99
CA ARG A 86 2.33 -6.52 -23.23
C ARG A 86 2.69 -5.73 -24.49
N ARG A 87 2.64 -4.39 -24.45
CA ARG A 87 3.01 -3.52 -25.58
C ARG A 87 4.47 -3.05 -25.53
N ARG A 88 5.03 -2.90 -24.32
CA ARG A 88 6.39 -2.44 -24.08
C ARG A 88 7.04 -3.30 -22.99
N GLN A 89 7.70 -4.37 -23.40
CA GLN A 89 8.43 -5.24 -22.49
C GLN A 89 9.54 -4.44 -21.79
N GLY A 90 9.58 -4.50 -20.46
CA GLY A 90 10.59 -3.79 -19.66
C GLY A 90 10.35 -2.29 -19.46
N ALA A 91 9.16 -1.77 -19.82
CA ALA A 91 8.81 -0.37 -19.55
C ALA A 91 8.92 -0.04 -18.06
N THR A 92 9.65 1.02 -17.74
CA THR A 92 9.73 1.59 -16.40
C THR A 92 8.63 2.62 -16.20
N ALA A 93 8.37 3.02 -14.95
CA ALA A 93 7.41 4.07 -14.65
C ALA A 93 7.76 5.41 -15.34
N ASP A 94 9.06 5.71 -15.47
CA ASP A 94 9.55 6.93 -16.11
C ASP A 94 9.26 6.92 -17.63
N ASP A 95 9.26 5.75 -18.28
CA ASP A 95 8.99 5.60 -19.72
C ASP A 95 7.51 5.86 -20.11
N LEU A 96 6.65 6.00 -19.10
CA LEU A 96 5.21 6.23 -19.29
C LEU A 96 4.85 7.73 -19.35
N SER A 97 5.85 8.63 -19.36
CA SER A 97 5.65 10.07 -19.55
C SER A 97 5.29 10.41 -21.00
N VAL A 98 4.01 10.24 -21.38
CA VAL A 98 3.52 10.58 -22.72
C VAL A 98 2.97 12.02 -22.80
N LEU A 99 2.59 12.60 -21.65
CA LEU A 99 2.04 13.96 -21.53
C LEU A 99 3.07 14.95 -20.97
N GLY A 100 4.25 15.01 -21.60
CA GLY A 100 5.23 16.06 -21.33
C GLY A 100 5.01 17.25 -22.26
N GLY A 101 4.87 18.44 -21.70
CA GLY A 101 5.13 19.69 -22.42
C GLY A 101 6.62 19.88 -22.66
#